data_AF-A0A0C1MLN7-F1
#
_entry.id   AF-A0A0C1MLN7-F1
#
_cell.length_a   1.000
_cell.length_b   1.000
_cell.length_c   1.000
_cell.angle_alpha   90.00
_cell.angle_beta   90.00
_cell.angle_gamma   90.00
#
_symmetry.space_group_name_H-M   'P 1'
#
loop_
_entity.id
_entity.type
_entity.pdbx_description
1 polymer ?
#
loop_
_entity_poly.entity_id
_entity_poly.type
_entity_poly.pdbx_seq_one_letter_code
_entity_poly.pdbx_strand_id
1 'polypeptide(L)'
;MSANITKLVVMLEMQNAMNTKVHEQWFSQGFEWYRAIWVECAEMLDHYGWKWWKKQTPDTEQVILELVDIFHFGLSLRIDGETSFEELAKQLDKELAAPSQADDFKQTLELLAASAVADKAFNAAAFAGCMTQIGMSIDDLYRGYVGKNTLNFFRQDHGYKEGTYIKEWDGKEDNEHLVEIVKSLDTEHPDFAKQVYSGLQARYPV
;
A
#
# COMPACT_ATOMS: atom_id res chain seq x y z
N MET A 1 -8.18 -1.92 23.26
CA MET A 1 -8.05 -1.71 21.81
C MET A 1 -7.81 -3.07 21.19
N SER A 2 -8.47 -3.43 20.08
CA SER A 2 -8.22 -4.73 19.43
C SER A 2 -6.81 -4.74 18.80
N ALA A 3 -6.24 -5.92 18.58
CA ALA A 3 -4.93 -6.05 17.92
C ALA A 3 -4.93 -5.42 16.51
N ASN A 4 -6.06 -5.49 15.79
CA ASN A 4 -6.22 -4.89 14.46
C ASN A 4 -6.21 -3.37 14.51
N ILE A 5 -6.92 -2.76 15.47
CA ILE A 5 -6.93 -1.30 15.64
C ILE A 5 -5.51 -0.80 15.95
N THR A 6 -4.76 -1.50 16.80
CA THR A 6 -3.36 -1.14 17.08
C THR A 6 -2.49 -1.15 15.82
N LYS A 7 -2.64 -2.16 14.95
CA LYS A 7 -1.93 -2.20 13.65
C LYS A 7 -2.33 -1.04 12.73
N LEU A 8 -3.63 -0.73 12.65
CA LEU A 8 -4.14 0.39 11.86
C LEU A 8 -3.62 1.75 12.36
N VAL A 9 -3.53 1.95 13.68
CA VAL A 9 -2.93 3.16 14.27
C VAL A 9 -1.48 3.30 13.82
N VAL A 10 -0.68 2.24 13.94
CA VAL A 10 0.73 2.25 13.50
C VAL A 10 0.83 2.59 12.00
N MET A 11 -0.01 1.99 11.15
CA MET A 11 0.01 2.28 9.72
C MET A 11 -0.37 3.75 9.40
N LEU A 12 -1.33 4.33 10.12
CA LEU A 12 -1.71 5.74 10.02
C LEU A 12 -0.56 6.68 10.45
N GLU A 13 0.11 6.37 11.56
CA GLU A 13 1.30 7.13 12.03
C GLU A 13 2.42 7.09 10.98
N MET A 14 2.71 5.90 10.46
CA MET A 14 3.70 5.69 9.39
C MET A 14 3.32 6.42 8.10
N GLN A 15 2.03 6.44 7.73
CA GLN A 15 1.57 7.18 6.55
C GLN A 15 1.77 8.68 6.72
N ASN A 16 1.38 9.22 7.89
CA ASN A 16 1.54 10.64 8.17
C ASN A 16 3.02 11.04 8.14
N ALA A 17 3.91 10.21 8.71
CA ALA A 17 5.35 10.43 8.66
C ALA A 17 5.88 10.39 7.22
N MET A 18 5.44 9.42 6.42
CA MET A 18 5.83 9.30 5.01
C MET A 18 5.36 10.51 4.18
N ASN A 19 4.10 10.94 4.35
CA ASN A 19 3.57 12.12 3.67
C ASN A 19 4.34 13.39 4.07
N THR A 20 4.67 13.53 5.35
CA THR A 20 5.49 14.64 5.86
C THR A 20 6.91 14.62 5.28
N LYS A 21 7.50 13.43 5.10
CA LYS A 21 8.80 13.26 4.45
C LYS A 21 8.77 13.71 2.98
N VAL A 22 7.71 13.39 2.24
CA VAL A 22 7.52 13.86 0.86
C VAL A 22 7.32 15.38 0.82
N HIS A 23 6.48 15.90 1.72
CA HIS A 23 6.19 17.32 1.84
C HIS A 23 5.77 17.70 3.27
N GLU A 24 6.52 18.59 3.93
CA GLU A 24 6.27 18.96 5.33
C GLU A 24 4.86 19.51 5.58
N GLN A 25 4.32 20.26 4.62
CA GLN A 25 2.97 20.84 4.69
C GLN A 25 1.96 20.09 3.79
N TRP A 26 2.04 18.76 3.72
CA TRP A 26 1.24 17.97 2.77
C TRP A 26 -0.29 18.20 2.86
N PHE A 27 -0.82 18.52 4.05
CA PHE A 27 -2.23 18.88 4.25
C PHE A 27 -2.69 20.09 3.42
N SER A 28 -1.82 21.06 3.18
CA SER A 28 -2.16 22.29 2.44
C SER A 28 -1.95 22.19 0.93
N GLN A 29 -1.42 21.06 0.44
CA GLN A 29 -1.06 20.91 -0.97
C GLN A 29 -2.25 20.51 -1.86
N GLY A 30 -3.34 20.03 -1.27
CA GLY A 30 -4.50 19.55 -2.04
C GLY A 30 -4.13 18.39 -2.97
N PHE A 31 -3.28 17.47 -2.51
CA PHE A 31 -2.92 16.29 -3.27
C PHE A 31 -4.14 15.43 -3.58
N GLU A 32 -4.27 15.05 -4.84
CA GLU A 32 -5.44 14.34 -5.36
C GLU A 32 -5.24 12.84 -5.19
N TRP A 33 -5.25 12.37 -3.94
CA TRP A 33 -4.96 10.98 -3.55
C TRP A 33 -5.82 9.95 -4.29
N TYR A 34 -7.06 10.29 -4.63
CA TYR A 34 -7.93 9.40 -5.40
C TYR A 34 -7.34 9.04 -6.77
N ARG A 35 -6.51 9.91 -7.37
CA ARG A 35 -5.83 9.62 -8.64
C ARG A 35 -4.83 8.50 -8.47
N ALA A 36 -4.04 8.56 -7.40
CA ALA A 36 -3.11 7.49 -7.08
C ALA A 36 -3.88 6.18 -6.83
N ILE A 37 -4.95 6.21 -6.03
CA ILE A 37 -5.78 5.02 -5.76
C ILE A 37 -6.25 4.32 -7.04
N TRP A 38 -6.86 5.03 -8.01
CA TRP A 38 -7.36 4.36 -9.21
C TRP A 38 -6.25 3.97 -10.19
N VAL A 39 -5.12 4.69 -10.20
CA VAL A 39 -3.92 4.28 -10.96
C VAL A 39 -3.38 2.96 -10.42
N GLU A 40 -3.21 2.83 -9.10
CA GLU A 40 -2.78 1.56 -8.49
C GLU A 40 -3.82 0.44 -8.69
N CYS A 41 -5.11 0.76 -8.73
CA CYS A 41 -6.12 -0.22 -9.15
C CYS A 41 -5.89 -0.72 -10.59
N ALA A 42 -5.48 0.17 -11.51
CA ALA A 42 -5.17 -0.22 -12.87
C ALA A 42 -3.87 -1.05 -12.97
N GLU A 43 -2.83 -0.70 -12.20
CA GLU A 43 -1.58 -1.47 -12.10
C GLU A 43 -1.85 -2.87 -11.52
N MET A 44 -2.60 -2.95 -10.43
CA MET A 44 -3.03 -4.22 -9.81
C MET A 44 -3.81 -5.10 -10.80
N LEU A 45 -4.73 -4.50 -11.59
CA LEU A 45 -5.50 -5.23 -12.60
C LEU A 45 -4.58 -5.81 -13.69
N ASP A 46 -3.53 -5.08 -14.10
CA ASP A 46 -2.58 -5.56 -15.11
C ASP A 46 -1.75 -6.75 -14.63
N HIS A 47 -1.30 -6.70 -13.37
CA HIS A 47 -0.61 -7.82 -12.71
C HIS A 47 -1.52 -9.03 -12.48
N TYR A 48 -2.81 -8.81 -12.18
CA TYR A 48 -3.78 -9.90 -12.00
C TYR A 48 -4.12 -10.60 -13.32
N GLY A 49 -4.21 -9.84 -14.42
CA GLY A 49 -4.51 -10.35 -15.75
C GLY A 49 -5.98 -10.19 -16.13
N TRP A 50 -6.20 -9.48 -17.24
CA TRP A 50 -7.51 -9.10 -17.75
C TRP A 50 -7.60 -9.10 -19.29
N LYS A 51 -6.45 -9.08 -19.98
CA LYS A 51 -6.33 -8.97 -21.43
C LYS A 51 -6.77 -10.28 -22.07
N TRP A 52 -7.99 -10.33 -22.60
CA TRP A 52 -8.53 -11.51 -23.29
C TRP A 52 -7.82 -11.85 -24.61
N TRP A 53 -7.01 -10.93 -25.15
CA TRP A 53 -6.28 -11.11 -26.41
C TRP A 53 -4.81 -11.56 -26.25
N LYS A 54 -4.32 -11.71 -25.02
CA LYS A 54 -2.94 -12.12 -24.73
C LYS A 54 -2.91 -13.07 -23.54
N LYS A 55 -2.16 -14.17 -23.63
CA LYS A 55 -1.93 -15.03 -22.46
C LYS A 55 -1.25 -14.22 -21.35
N GLN A 56 -1.83 -14.27 -20.15
CA GLN A 56 -1.27 -13.69 -18.94
C GLN A 56 -1.20 -14.76 -17.84
N THR A 57 -0.16 -14.67 -17.01
CA THR A 57 -0.05 -15.41 -15.77
C THR A 57 -0.10 -14.36 -14.66
N PRO A 58 -1.04 -14.46 -13.70
CA PRO A 58 -1.10 -13.51 -12.59
C PRO A 58 0.22 -13.48 -11.83
N ASP A 59 0.70 -12.28 -11.51
CA ASP A 59 1.83 -12.06 -10.60
C ASP A 59 1.28 -11.75 -9.21
N THR A 60 1.07 -12.79 -8.40
CA THR A 60 0.45 -12.67 -7.08
C THR A 60 1.23 -11.73 -6.15
N GLU A 61 2.56 -11.69 -6.28
CA GLU A 61 3.41 -10.86 -5.40
C GLU A 61 3.23 -9.38 -5.71
N GLN A 62 3.21 -9.03 -7.00
CA GLN A 62 2.90 -7.67 -7.43
C GLN A 62 1.46 -7.28 -7.11
N VAL A 63 0.49 -8.18 -7.31
CA VAL A 63 -0.92 -7.93 -6.92
C VAL A 63 -1.02 -7.55 -5.42
N ILE A 64 -0.30 -8.24 -4.54
CA ILE A 64 -0.28 -7.91 -3.10
C ILE A 64 0.36 -6.54 -2.86
N LEU A 65 1.47 -6.22 -3.54
CA LEU A 65 2.14 -4.93 -3.40
C LEU A 65 1.26 -3.77 -3.87
N GLU A 66 0.55 -3.92 -4.99
CA GLU A 66 -0.34 -2.87 -5.47
C GLU A 66 -1.55 -2.67 -4.54
N LEU A 67 -2.04 -3.73 -3.90
CA LEU A 67 -3.05 -3.57 -2.85
C LEU A 67 -2.49 -2.78 -1.66
N VAL A 68 -1.23 -3.01 -1.28
CA VAL A 68 -0.58 -2.23 -0.23
C VAL A 68 -0.41 -0.75 -0.65
N ASP A 69 -0.09 -0.46 -1.90
CA ASP A 69 0.05 0.91 -2.41
C ASP A 69 -1.30 1.64 -2.43
N ILE A 70 -2.37 0.97 -2.87
CA ILE A 70 -3.75 1.46 -2.74
C ILE A 70 -4.04 1.85 -1.28
N PHE A 71 -3.62 1.04 -0.31
CA PHE A 71 -3.85 1.32 1.11
C PHE A 71 -3.08 2.55 1.59
N HIS A 72 -1.84 2.78 1.15
CA HIS A 72 -1.08 4.00 1.50
C HIS A 72 -1.83 5.26 1.08
N PHE A 73 -2.34 5.29 -0.15
CA PHE A 73 -3.11 6.42 -0.65
C PHE A 73 -4.50 6.51 0.00
N GLY A 74 -5.12 5.36 0.31
CA GLY A 74 -6.35 5.30 1.09
C GLY A 74 -6.19 5.92 2.49
N LEU A 75 -5.13 5.58 3.22
CA LEU A 75 -4.82 6.17 4.53
C LEU A 75 -4.51 7.67 4.40
N SER A 76 -3.75 8.08 3.38
CA SER A 76 -3.46 9.49 3.12
C SER A 76 -4.72 10.32 2.88
N LEU A 77 -5.72 9.73 2.22
CA LEU A 77 -7.03 10.35 1.98
C LEU A 77 -7.88 10.44 3.25
N ARG A 78 -7.71 9.50 4.21
CA ARG A 78 -8.44 9.46 5.48
C ARG A 78 -7.88 10.39 6.55
N ILE A 79 -6.56 10.63 6.56
CA ILE A 79 -5.93 11.51 7.56
C ILE A 79 -6.28 12.96 7.24
N ASP A 80 -7.08 13.58 8.12
CA ASP A 80 -7.61 14.94 7.97
C ASP A 80 -6.86 16.00 8.81
N GLY A 81 -6.00 15.56 9.73
CA GLY A 81 -5.26 16.43 10.66
C GLY A 81 -6.06 16.87 11.89
N GLU A 82 -7.31 16.41 12.03
CA GLU A 82 -8.22 16.76 13.13
C GLU A 82 -8.62 15.53 13.94
N THR A 83 -8.98 14.45 13.26
CA THR A 83 -9.40 13.18 13.86
C THR A 83 -8.19 12.39 14.36
N SER A 84 -8.25 11.87 15.59
CA SER A 84 -7.14 11.08 16.12
C SER A 84 -6.95 9.77 15.34
N PHE A 85 -5.72 9.27 15.29
CA PHE A 85 -5.43 8.02 14.59
C PHE A 85 -6.18 6.83 15.19
N GLU A 86 -6.48 6.83 16.49
CA GLU A 86 -7.30 5.79 17.12
C GLU A 86 -8.75 5.81 16.63
N GLU A 87 -9.35 6.98 16.44
CA GLU A 87 -10.71 7.09 15.91
C GLU A 87 -10.75 6.73 14.42
N LEU A 88 -9.79 7.19 13.62
CA LEU A 88 -9.66 6.76 12.22
C LEU A 88 -9.46 5.24 12.11
N ALA A 89 -8.61 4.66 12.96
CA ALA A 89 -8.39 3.22 13.00
C ALA A 89 -9.65 2.43 13.36
N LYS A 90 -10.48 2.91 14.30
CA LYS A 90 -11.78 2.28 14.62
C LYS A 90 -12.76 2.33 13.45
N GLN A 91 -12.80 3.44 12.72
CA GLN A 91 -13.64 3.58 11.54
C GLN A 91 -13.21 2.60 10.45
N LEU A 92 -11.90 2.56 10.15
CA LEU A 92 -11.31 1.62 9.19
C LEU A 92 -11.53 0.17 9.61
N ASP A 93 -11.28 -0.20 10.86
CA ASP A 93 -11.49 -1.57 11.37
C ASP A 93 -12.94 -2.03 11.15
N LYS A 94 -13.91 -1.15 11.42
CA LYS A 94 -15.33 -1.43 11.19
C LYS A 94 -15.66 -1.65 9.70
N GLU A 95 -15.12 -0.81 8.81
CA GLU A 95 -15.34 -0.94 7.37
C GLU A 95 -14.66 -2.18 6.78
N LEU A 96 -13.42 -2.45 7.21
CA LEU A 96 -12.65 -3.63 6.79
C LEU A 96 -13.30 -4.94 7.27
N ALA A 97 -13.99 -4.93 8.41
CA ALA A 97 -14.74 -6.08 8.92
C ALA A 97 -16.06 -6.37 8.16
N ALA A 98 -16.45 -5.50 7.22
CA ALA A 98 -17.65 -5.64 6.40
C ALA A 98 -17.30 -5.64 4.90
N PRO A 99 -16.57 -6.66 4.40
CA PRO A 99 -16.09 -6.68 3.03
C PRO A 99 -17.25 -6.65 2.02
N SER A 100 -17.10 -5.81 0.99
CA SER A 100 -17.99 -5.75 -0.17
C SER A 100 -17.30 -6.46 -1.33
N GLN A 101 -17.97 -7.46 -1.92
CA GLN A 101 -17.43 -8.28 -3.00
C GLN A 101 -18.40 -8.31 -4.18
N ALA A 102 -17.84 -8.31 -5.38
CA ALA A 102 -18.55 -8.68 -6.59
C ALA A 102 -18.24 -10.15 -6.96
N ASP A 103 -18.76 -10.60 -8.10
CA ASP A 103 -18.65 -11.99 -8.55
C ASP A 103 -17.20 -12.48 -8.69
N ASP A 104 -16.28 -11.59 -9.08
CA ASP A 104 -14.86 -11.90 -9.21
C ASP A 104 -13.97 -10.75 -8.73
N PHE A 105 -12.67 -11.04 -8.60
CA PHE A 105 -11.66 -10.09 -8.13
C PHE A 105 -11.63 -8.78 -8.94
N LYS A 106 -11.71 -8.86 -10.27
CA LYS A 106 -11.62 -7.67 -11.14
C LYS A 106 -12.81 -6.75 -10.89
N GLN A 107 -14.00 -7.33 -10.76
CA GLN A 107 -15.21 -6.55 -10.45
C GLN A 107 -15.17 -5.94 -9.04
N THR A 108 -14.61 -6.65 -8.06
CA THR A 108 -14.43 -6.06 -6.71
C THR A 108 -13.44 -4.89 -6.74
N LEU A 109 -12.35 -5.02 -7.50
CA LEU A 109 -11.38 -3.94 -7.74
C LEU A 109 -12.02 -2.75 -8.49
N GLU A 110 -12.91 -3.01 -9.43
CA GLU A 110 -13.69 -1.98 -10.13
C GLU A 110 -14.61 -1.21 -9.18
N LEU A 111 -15.20 -1.83 -8.14
CA LEU A 111 -15.97 -1.11 -7.11
C LEU A 111 -15.09 -0.11 -6.33
N LEU A 112 -13.86 -0.53 -6.02
CA LEU A 112 -12.88 0.33 -5.35
C LEU A 112 -12.45 1.50 -6.25
N ALA A 113 -12.09 1.21 -7.49
CA ALA A 113 -11.73 2.21 -8.49
C ALA A 113 -12.89 3.18 -8.79
N ALA A 114 -14.12 2.67 -8.88
CA ALA A 114 -15.31 3.49 -9.10
C ALA A 114 -15.53 4.49 -7.95
N SER A 115 -15.36 4.06 -6.70
CA SER A 115 -15.45 4.94 -5.53
C SER A 115 -14.37 6.03 -5.54
N ALA A 116 -13.15 5.67 -5.97
CA ALA A 116 -12.05 6.63 -6.09
C ALA A 116 -12.33 7.67 -7.19
N VAL A 117 -12.81 7.26 -8.36
CA VAL A 117 -13.03 8.17 -9.49
C VAL A 117 -14.30 9.01 -9.34
N ALA A 118 -15.42 8.39 -8.95
CA ALA A 118 -16.73 9.05 -8.87
C ALA A 118 -16.86 9.93 -7.62
N ASP A 119 -16.44 9.40 -6.47
CA ASP A 119 -16.69 10.03 -5.17
C ASP A 119 -15.43 10.67 -4.56
N LYS A 120 -14.27 10.53 -5.22
CA LYS A 120 -12.96 10.92 -4.67
C LYS A 120 -12.72 10.31 -3.28
N ALA A 121 -13.17 9.08 -3.08
CA ALA A 121 -13.19 8.42 -1.78
C ALA A 121 -12.44 7.09 -1.80
N PHE A 122 -11.88 6.73 -0.65
CA PHE A 122 -11.34 5.40 -0.43
C PHE A 122 -12.44 4.47 0.14
N ASN A 123 -12.76 3.39 -0.58
CA ASN A 123 -13.78 2.42 -0.18
C ASN A 123 -13.13 1.22 0.53
N ALA A 124 -12.98 1.30 1.86
CA ALA A 124 -12.32 0.26 2.63
C ALA A 124 -13.08 -1.09 2.61
N ALA A 125 -14.40 -1.09 2.41
CA ALA A 125 -15.18 -2.31 2.28
C ALA A 125 -14.85 -3.07 0.98
N ALA A 126 -14.75 -2.37 -0.17
CA ALA A 126 -14.32 -2.96 -1.43
C ALA A 126 -12.84 -3.42 -1.38
N PHE A 127 -11.99 -2.63 -0.70
CA PHE A 127 -10.60 -3.01 -0.42
C PHE A 127 -10.51 -4.31 0.38
N ALA A 128 -11.29 -4.46 1.47
CA ALA A 128 -11.36 -5.71 2.22
C ALA A 128 -11.94 -6.87 1.41
N GLY A 129 -12.85 -6.59 0.47
CA GLY A 129 -13.32 -7.56 -0.52
C GLY A 129 -12.19 -8.11 -1.38
N CYS A 130 -11.32 -7.22 -1.88
CA CYS A 130 -10.12 -7.58 -2.64
C CYS A 130 -9.16 -8.44 -1.79
N MET A 131 -8.85 -8.01 -0.56
CA MET A 131 -8.03 -8.79 0.39
C MET A 131 -8.57 -10.21 0.56
N THR A 132 -9.88 -10.35 0.78
CA THR A 132 -10.54 -11.64 0.97
C THR A 132 -10.41 -12.54 -0.27
N GLN A 133 -10.56 -11.98 -1.48
CA GLN A 133 -10.48 -12.76 -2.73
C GLN A 133 -9.06 -13.20 -3.09
N ILE A 134 -8.03 -12.51 -2.60
CA ILE A 134 -6.62 -12.91 -2.78
C ILE A 134 -6.05 -13.66 -1.55
N GLY A 135 -6.86 -13.90 -0.52
CA GLY A 135 -6.46 -14.64 0.68
C GLY A 135 -5.50 -13.87 1.60
N MET A 136 -5.54 -12.54 1.58
CA MET A 136 -4.68 -11.66 2.36
C MET A 136 -5.34 -11.29 3.69
N SER A 137 -4.66 -11.57 4.81
CA SER A 137 -5.12 -11.19 6.14
C SER A 137 -4.72 -9.76 6.51
N ILE A 138 -5.26 -9.23 7.62
CA ILE A 138 -4.81 -7.95 8.18
C ILE A 138 -3.35 -7.99 8.63
N ASP A 139 -2.84 -9.18 9.00
CA ASP A 139 -1.45 -9.37 9.39
C ASP A 139 -0.53 -9.30 8.15
N ASP A 140 -0.96 -9.91 7.05
CA ASP A 140 -0.26 -9.81 5.77
C ASP A 140 -0.26 -8.36 5.26
N LEU A 141 -1.38 -7.65 5.38
CA LEU A 141 -1.46 -6.21 5.07
C LEU A 141 -0.49 -5.41 5.91
N TYR A 142 -0.48 -5.61 7.23
CA TYR A 142 0.42 -4.89 8.11
C TYR A 142 1.89 -5.12 7.75
N ARG A 143 2.30 -6.37 7.50
CA ARG A 143 3.68 -6.70 7.13
C ARG A 143 4.08 -6.12 5.78
N GLY A 144 3.22 -6.29 4.77
CA GLY A 144 3.42 -5.72 3.43
C GLY A 144 3.51 -4.20 3.48
N TYR A 145 2.64 -3.58 4.26
CA TYR A 145 2.61 -2.13 4.47
C TYR A 145 3.88 -1.61 5.13
N VAL A 146 4.35 -2.23 6.22
CA VAL A 146 5.60 -1.82 6.89
C VAL A 146 6.79 -1.96 5.94
N GLY A 147 6.87 -3.05 5.18
CA GLY A 147 7.92 -3.25 4.18
C GLY A 147 7.89 -2.18 3.09
N LYS A 148 6.72 -1.93 2.48
CA LYS A 148 6.56 -0.96 1.39
C LYS A 148 6.72 0.49 1.85
N ASN A 149 6.25 0.83 3.05
CA ASN A 149 6.51 2.12 3.67
C ASN A 149 8.01 2.35 3.87
N THR A 150 8.74 1.33 4.33
CA THR A 150 10.20 1.38 4.48
C THR A 150 10.89 1.61 3.12
N LEU A 151 10.45 0.92 2.05
CA LEU A 151 10.94 1.17 0.69
C LEU A 151 10.63 2.60 0.22
N ASN A 152 9.45 3.13 0.53
CA ASN A 152 9.08 4.49 0.16
C ASN A 152 9.95 5.55 0.88
N PHE A 153 10.28 5.35 2.16
CA PHE A 153 11.27 6.17 2.86
C PHE A 153 12.64 6.06 2.20
N PHE A 154 13.08 4.83 1.92
CA PHE A 154 14.35 4.56 1.25
C PHE A 154 14.43 5.30 -0.10
N ARG A 155 13.38 5.25 -0.93
CA ARG A 155 13.26 6.02 -2.17
C ARG A 155 13.52 7.51 -1.94
N GLN A 156 12.83 8.12 -0.97
CA GLN A 156 13.01 9.55 -0.67
C GLN A 156 14.42 9.88 -0.16
N ASP A 157 15.04 9.01 0.64
CA ASP A 157 16.40 9.20 1.14
C ASP A 157 17.47 9.09 0.04
N HIS A 158 17.13 8.46 -1.09
CA HIS A 158 18.05 8.21 -2.21
C HIS A 158 17.65 8.97 -3.48
N GLY A 159 16.90 10.07 -3.32
CA GLY A 159 16.72 11.06 -4.38
C GLY A 159 15.52 10.85 -5.30
N TYR A 160 14.46 10.20 -4.83
CA TYR A 160 13.26 9.95 -5.65
C TYR A 160 12.58 11.25 -6.09
N LYS A 161 12.55 12.26 -5.22
CA LYS A 161 11.98 13.58 -5.54
C LYS A 161 12.88 14.38 -6.49
N GLU A 162 14.19 14.19 -6.37
CA GLU A 162 15.22 14.80 -7.20
C GLU A 162 15.37 14.09 -8.56
N GLY A 163 14.75 12.92 -8.74
CA GLY A 163 14.84 12.11 -9.95
C GLY A 163 16.17 11.38 -10.12
N THR A 164 16.97 11.27 -9.06
CA THR A 164 18.27 10.57 -9.08
C THR A 164 18.18 9.13 -8.56
N TYR A 165 17.04 8.74 -8.00
CA TYR A 165 16.81 7.38 -7.53
C TYR A 165 16.79 6.38 -8.68
N ILE A 166 17.47 5.25 -8.49
CA ILE A 166 17.47 4.13 -9.43
C ILE A 166 16.35 3.17 -9.01
N LYS A 167 15.29 3.05 -9.82
CA LYS A 167 14.17 2.13 -9.52
C LYS A 167 14.45 0.67 -9.89
N GLU A 168 15.30 0.45 -10.90
CA GLU A 168 15.69 -0.89 -11.37
C GLU A 168 17.09 -1.24 -10.86
N TRP A 169 17.19 -2.21 -9.95
CA TRP A 169 18.44 -2.67 -9.35
C TRP A 169 18.82 -4.01 -9.97
N ASP A 170 19.98 -4.08 -10.63
CA ASP A 170 20.48 -5.30 -11.28
C ASP A 170 19.46 -5.98 -12.23
N GLY A 171 18.66 -5.18 -12.95
CA GLY A 171 17.67 -5.66 -13.91
C GLY A 171 16.33 -6.10 -13.32
N LYS A 172 16.07 -5.81 -12.03
CA LYS A 172 14.80 -6.04 -11.34
C LYS A 172 14.27 -4.76 -10.71
N GLU A 173 12.96 -4.61 -10.62
CA GLU A 173 12.38 -3.47 -9.92
C GLU A 173 12.65 -3.56 -8.40
N ASP A 174 12.84 -2.41 -7.73
CA ASP A 174 13.01 -2.31 -6.27
C ASP A 174 11.92 -3.03 -5.45
N ASN A 175 10.68 -3.06 -5.95
CA ASN A 175 9.55 -3.83 -5.43
C ASN A 175 9.85 -5.34 -5.39
N GLU A 176 10.49 -5.90 -6.41
CA GLU A 176 10.89 -7.32 -6.43
C GLU A 176 11.96 -7.61 -5.37
N HIS A 177 12.93 -6.68 -5.22
CA HIS A 177 13.94 -6.78 -4.15
C HIS A 177 13.31 -6.71 -2.77
N LEU A 178 12.31 -5.83 -2.57
CA LEU A 178 11.56 -5.75 -1.32
C LEU A 178 10.89 -7.09 -0.99
N VAL A 179 10.24 -7.74 -1.96
CA VAL A 179 9.59 -9.04 -1.74
C VAL A 179 10.61 -10.11 -1.32
N GLU A 180 11.76 -10.17 -1.99
CA GLU A 180 12.84 -11.10 -1.64
C GLU A 180 13.42 -10.83 -0.23
N ILE A 181 13.59 -9.55 0.14
CA ILE A 181 14.06 -9.16 1.47
C ILE A 181 13.04 -9.56 2.53
N VAL A 182 11.78 -9.18 2.37
CA VAL A 182 10.71 -9.45 3.36
C VAL A 182 10.55 -10.95 3.58
N LYS A 183 10.60 -11.77 2.52
CA LYS A 183 10.54 -13.25 2.62
C LYS A 183 11.69 -13.86 3.43
N SER A 184 12.83 -13.17 3.54
CA SER A 184 14.01 -13.65 4.26
C SER A 184 14.06 -13.24 5.73
N LEU A 185 13.14 -12.37 6.18
CA LEU A 185 13.15 -11.78 7.51
C LEU A 185 12.05 -12.36 8.41
N ASP A 186 12.27 -12.26 9.72
CA ASP A 186 11.21 -12.48 10.71
C ASP A 186 10.33 -11.21 10.78
N THR A 187 9.14 -11.31 10.20
CA THR A 187 8.17 -10.21 10.12
C THR A 187 7.58 -9.82 11.46
N GLU A 188 7.74 -10.64 12.51
CA GLU A 188 7.29 -10.33 13.88
C GLU A 188 8.41 -9.71 14.72
N HIS A 189 9.61 -9.55 14.16
CA HIS A 189 10.73 -8.95 14.89
C HIS A 189 10.47 -7.46 15.18
N PRO A 190 10.72 -6.95 16.40
CA PRO A 190 10.47 -5.54 16.75
C PRO A 190 11.19 -4.52 15.85
N ASP A 191 12.37 -4.90 15.33
CA ASP A 191 13.15 -4.10 14.38
C ASP A 191 12.90 -4.45 12.90
N PHE A 192 11.78 -5.09 12.56
CA PHE A 192 11.48 -5.52 11.19
C PHE A 192 11.71 -4.42 10.14
N ALA A 193 11.18 -3.20 10.35
CA ALA A 193 11.39 -2.08 9.44
C ALA A 193 12.88 -1.71 9.25
N LYS A 194 13.69 -1.76 10.32
CA LYS A 194 15.14 -1.48 10.23
C LYS A 194 15.88 -2.57 9.47
N GLN A 195 15.47 -3.83 9.64
CA GLN A 195 16.03 -4.96 8.90
C GLN A 195 15.69 -4.86 7.41
N VAL A 196 14.45 -4.49 7.07
CA VAL A 196 14.06 -4.19 5.68
C VAL A 196 14.93 -3.08 5.10
N TYR A 197 15.07 -1.95 5.79
CA TYR A 197 15.89 -0.82 5.33
C TYR A 197 17.34 -1.22 5.08
N SER A 198 17.92 -2.00 5.99
CA SER A 198 19.30 -2.51 5.87
C SER A 198 19.45 -3.48 4.69
N GLY A 199 18.43 -4.32 4.45
CA GLY A 199 18.35 -5.19 3.28
C GLY A 199 18.30 -4.40 1.96
N LEU A 200 17.49 -3.33 1.92
CA LEU A 200 17.39 -2.43 0.76
C LEU A 200 18.73 -1.75 0.49
N GLN A 201 19.35 -1.19 1.52
CA GLN A 201 20.65 -0.52 1.41
C GLN A 201 21.76 -1.47 0.93
N ALA A 202 21.73 -2.74 1.34
CA ALA A 202 22.71 -3.73 0.89
C ALA A 202 22.58 -4.12 -0.59
N ARG A 203 21.41 -3.89 -1.20
CA ARG A 203 21.13 -4.22 -2.60
C ARG A 203 21.12 -3.01 -3.53
N TYR A 204 21.00 -1.79 -2.99
CA TYR A 204 20.91 -0.59 -3.79
C TYR A 204 22.20 -0.34 -4.58
N PRO A 205 22.14 -0.13 -5.91
CA PRO A 205 23.32 0.17 -6.71
C PRO A 205 23.94 1.51 -6.30
N VAL A 206 25.28 1.52 -6.20
CA VAL A 206 26.10 2.70 -5.88
C VAL A 206 26.76 3.24 -7.14
#